data_AF-A0A2H0LKU0-F1
#
_entry.id   AF-A0A2H0LKU0-F1
#
_cell.length_a   1.000
_cell.length_b   1.000
_cell.length_c   1.000
_cell.angle_alpha   90.00
_cell.angle_beta   90.00
_cell.angle_gamma   90.00
#
_symmetry.space_group_name_H-M   'P 1'
#
loop_
_entity.id
_entity.type
_entity.pdbx_description
1 polymer ?
#
loop_
_entity_poly.entity_id
_entity_poly.type
_entity_poly.pdbx_seq_one_letter_code
_entity_poly.pdbx_strand_id
1 'polypeptide(L)'
;MHIVVVGLNHRSAPIELRERLAFRREHLPSVFARLRDDLGVTESAVLSTCNRVEIYARVPEVDGAVGRLQRFLSDHARVELPQLSGHLYNFAEPQSVRHLFAVASGLDSMVLGEAEILCQVKHAYEWAKDSGATGKVLNVLFQRALNAAKAVRADTAIGYGATSIGTVAVELSEKIFGDVSRAVVVLVGAGAIGELTLKRLAERGVRNLRVLN
;
A
#
# COMPACT_ATOMS: atom_id res chain seq x y z
N MET A 1 -0.82 20.94 -15.79
CA MET A 1 -0.04 19.82 -15.20
C MET A 1 -0.64 19.51 -13.85
N HIS A 2 -1.08 18.27 -13.67
CA HIS A 2 -1.90 17.82 -12.56
C HIS A 2 -1.31 16.55 -11.94
N ILE A 3 -1.59 16.33 -10.65
CA ILE A 3 -1.26 15.09 -9.95
C ILE A 3 -2.50 14.19 -9.97
N VAL A 4 -2.35 13.00 -10.54
CA VAL A 4 -3.39 11.98 -10.54
C VAL A 4 -2.89 10.73 -9.81
N VAL A 5 -3.83 9.98 -9.24
CA VAL A 5 -3.60 8.61 -8.79
C VAL A 5 -4.62 7.71 -9.47
N VAL A 6 -4.16 6.58 -9.99
CA VAL A 6 -5.01 5.50 -10.51
C VAL A 6 -4.58 4.22 -9.82
N GLY A 7 -5.53 3.48 -9.26
CA GLY A 7 -5.20 2.27 -8.53
C GLY A 7 -6.43 1.54 -8.02
N LEU A 8 -6.15 0.52 -7.21
CA LEU A 8 -7.17 -0.22 -6.48
C LEU A 8 -6.64 -0.61 -5.10
N ASN A 9 -7.58 -0.98 -4.23
CA ASN A 9 -7.26 -1.42 -2.87
C ASN A 9 -8.19 -2.55 -2.42
N HIS A 10 -7.97 -3.02 -1.20
CA HIS A 10 -8.76 -4.09 -0.56
C HIS A 10 -10.27 -3.84 -0.47
N ARG A 11 -10.75 -2.59 -0.58
CA ARG A 11 -12.18 -2.26 -0.58
C ARG A 11 -12.78 -2.33 -1.98
N SER A 12 -12.01 -1.96 -3.00
CA SER A 12 -12.50 -1.89 -4.37
C SER A 12 -12.28 -3.17 -5.17
N ALA A 13 -11.33 -4.02 -4.77
CA ALA A 13 -10.90 -5.18 -5.55
C ALA A 13 -10.64 -6.45 -4.70
N PRO A 14 -11.01 -7.62 -5.21
CA PRO A 14 -10.70 -8.90 -4.57
C PRO A 14 -9.20 -9.21 -4.62
N ILE A 15 -8.75 -10.18 -3.84
CA ILE A 15 -7.31 -10.46 -3.66
C ILE A 15 -6.65 -10.97 -4.95
N GLU A 16 -7.36 -11.78 -5.72
CA GLU A 16 -6.88 -12.37 -6.98
C GLU A 16 -6.54 -11.29 -8.01
N LEU A 17 -7.33 -10.21 -8.03
CA LEU A 17 -7.08 -9.07 -8.91
C LEU A 17 -5.90 -8.23 -8.40
N ARG A 18 -5.79 -8.02 -7.08
CA ARG A 18 -4.68 -7.30 -6.45
C ARG A 18 -3.33 -7.99 -6.70
N GLU A 19 -3.27 -9.31 -6.58
CA GLU A 19 -2.05 -10.09 -6.80
C GLU A 19 -1.55 -9.98 -8.25
N ARG A 20 -2.48 -9.97 -9.22
CA ARG A 20 -2.14 -9.78 -10.65
C ARG A 20 -1.58 -8.40 -10.98
N LEU A 21 -1.91 -7.39 -10.18
CA LEU A 21 -1.45 -6.01 -10.34
C LEU A 21 -0.19 -5.70 -9.53
N ALA A 22 0.21 -6.60 -8.63
CA ALA A 22 1.32 -6.35 -7.74
C ALA A 22 2.63 -6.19 -8.52
N PHE A 23 3.29 -5.05 -8.35
CA PHE A 23 4.59 -4.78 -8.94
C PHE A 23 5.71 -5.34 -8.07
N ARG A 24 6.58 -6.15 -8.67
CA ARG A 24 7.83 -6.56 -8.04
C ARG A 24 8.88 -5.45 -8.18
N ARG A 25 9.65 -5.23 -7.11
CA ARG A 25 10.70 -4.19 -7.05
C ARG A 25 11.67 -4.25 -8.24
N GLU A 26 12.06 -5.46 -8.63
CA GLU A 26 12.98 -5.73 -9.73
C GLU A 26 12.48 -5.20 -11.09
N HIS A 27 11.16 -5.09 -11.26
CA HIS A 27 10.53 -4.62 -12.48
C HIS A 27 10.17 -3.13 -12.45
N LEU A 28 10.31 -2.46 -11.31
CA LEU A 28 9.93 -1.04 -11.20
C LEU A 28 10.70 -0.13 -12.18
N PRO A 29 12.01 -0.30 -12.42
CA PRO A 29 12.72 0.53 -13.40
C PRO A 29 12.11 0.47 -14.80
N SER A 30 11.70 -0.72 -15.27
CA SER A 30 11.06 -0.87 -16.58
C SER A 30 9.63 -0.35 -16.59
N VAL A 31 8.90 -0.48 -15.48
CA VAL A 31 7.57 0.14 -15.30
C VAL A 31 7.66 1.66 -15.42
N PHE A 32 8.62 2.29 -14.73
CA PHE A 32 8.81 3.74 -14.80
C PHE A 32 9.23 4.20 -16.20
N ALA A 33 10.11 3.46 -16.88
CA ALA A 33 10.48 3.75 -18.26
C ALA A 33 9.26 3.74 -19.18
N ARG A 34 8.39 2.71 -19.10
CA ARG A 34 7.16 2.64 -19.89
C ARG A 34 6.17 3.76 -19.56
N LEU A 35 5.99 4.11 -18.29
CA LEU A 35 5.13 5.25 -17.90
C LEU A 35 5.61 6.56 -18.52
N ARG A 36 6.93 6.76 -18.58
CA ARG A 36 7.52 7.95 -19.22
C ARG A 36 7.40 7.90 -20.74
N ASP A 37 7.86 6.81 -21.35
CA ASP A 37 8.10 6.69 -22.79
C ASP A 37 6.79 6.42 -23.56
N ASP A 38 5.90 5.56 -23.02
CA ASP A 38 4.65 5.18 -23.69
C ASP A 38 3.50 6.13 -23.34
N LEU A 39 3.47 6.67 -22.11
CA LEU A 39 2.33 7.45 -21.60
C LEU A 39 2.60 8.95 -21.44
N GLY A 40 3.85 9.40 -21.61
CA GLY A 40 4.24 10.80 -21.46
C GLY A 40 4.18 11.29 -20.01
N VAL A 41 4.27 10.39 -19.03
CA VAL A 41 4.24 10.75 -17.60
C VAL A 41 5.57 11.35 -17.19
N THR A 42 5.56 12.61 -16.75
CA THR A 42 6.79 13.36 -16.42
C THR A 42 7.40 12.99 -15.08
N GLU A 43 6.55 12.63 -14.11
CA GLU A 43 6.96 12.14 -12.80
C GLU A 43 5.98 11.03 -12.38
N SER A 44 6.48 9.93 -11.84
CA SER A 44 5.64 8.83 -11.36
C SER A 44 6.19 8.17 -10.11
N ALA A 45 5.31 7.57 -9.32
CA ALA A 45 5.64 6.68 -8.22
C ALA A 45 4.61 5.55 -8.14
N VAL A 46 5.07 4.34 -7.81
CA VAL A 46 4.23 3.14 -7.74
C VAL A 46 4.22 2.63 -6.30
N LEU A 47 3.05 2.64 -5.67
CA LEU A 47 2.82 2.04 -4.36
C LEU A 47 2.15 0.67 -4.56
N SER A 48 2.92 -0.39 -4.35
CA SER A 48 2.44 -1.77 -4.45
C SER A 48 2.62 -2.48 -3.12
N THR A 49 1.52 -2.80 -2.46
CA THR A 49 1.46 -3.49 -1.18
C THR A 49 0.51 -4.68 -1.28
N CYS A 50 0.36 -5.48 -0.23
CA CYS A 50 -0.65 -6.53 -0.20
C CYS A 50 -2.09 -5.95 -0.32
N ASN A 51 -2.32 -4.71 0.13
CA ASN A 51 -3.64 -4.11 0.26
C ASN A 51 -3.98 -3.08 -0.81
N ARG A 52 -3.01 -2.64 -1.61
CA ARG A 52 -3.23 -1.66 -2.70
C ARG A 52 -2.16 -1.71 -3.78
N VAL A 53 -2.57 -1.33 -4.98
CA VAL A 53 -1.67 -1.02 -6.10
C VAL A 53 -2.10 0.32 -6.66
N GLU A 54 -1.21 1.31 -6.60
CA GLU A 54 -1.47 2.68 -7.00
C GLU A 54 -0.32 3.26 -7.83
N ILE A 55 -0.66 3.95 -8.90
CA ILE A 55 0.28 4.76 -9.68
C ILE A 55 -0.06 6.23 -9.42
N TYR A 56 0.85 6.94 -8.77
CA TYR A 56 0.85 8.39 -8.68
C TYR A 56 1.60 8.95 -9.88
N ALA A 57 0.99 9.87 -10.62
CA ALA A 57 1.55 10.40 -11.85
C ALA A 57 1.34 11.92 -11.95
N ARG A 58 2.36 12.61 -12.45
CA ARG A 58 2.28 14.00 -12.89
C ARG A 58 2.07 14.05 -14.39
N VAL A 59 0.89 14.52 -14.77
CA VAL A 59 0.40 14.49 -16.16
C VAL A 59 0.10 15.90 -16.65
N PRO A 60 0.26 16.21 -17.96
CA PRO A 60 -0.04 17.53 -18.48
C PRO A 60 -1.52 17.90 -18.32
N GLU A 61 -2.39 16.94 -18.65
CA GLU A 61 -3.85 17.02 -18.59
C GLU A 61 -4.40 15.75 -17.91
N VAL A 62 -5.50 15.89 -17.17
CA VAL A 62 -6.13 14.76 -16.47
C VAL A 62 -6.87 13.87 -17.47
N ASP A 63 -7.60 14.51 -18.39
CA ASP A 63 -8.40 13.82 -19.39
C ASP A 63 -7.50 13.00 -20.33
N GLY A 64 -7.93 11.77 -20.61
CA GLY A 64 -7.15 10.79 -21.37
C GLY A 64 -5.95 10.19 -20.62
N ALA A 65 -5.28 10.92 -19.73
CA ALA A 65 -4.17 10.38 -18.95
C ALA A 65 -4.64 9.28 -17.99
N VAL A 66 -5.78 9.47 -17.33
CA VAL A 66 -6.41 8.42 -16.49
C VAL A 66 -6.69 7.17 -17.33
N GLY A 67 -7.31 7.31 -18.50
CA GLY A 67 -7.61 6.17 -19.38
C GLY A 67 -6.36 5.43 -19.87
N ARG A 68 -5.26 6.15 -20.15
CA ARG A 68 -3.97 5.54 -20.49
C ARG A 68 -3.37 4.76 -19.31
N LEU A 69 -3.42 5.31 -18.10
CA LEU A 69 -2.97 4.62 -16.89
C LEU A 69 -3.81 3.38 -16.57
N GLN A 70 -5.13 3.44 -16.76
CA GLN A 70 -6.01 2.28 -16.60
C GLN A 70 -5.69 1.18 -17.62
N ARG A 71 -5.45 1.54 -18.88
CA ARG A 71 -4.98 0.58 -19.91
C ARG A 71 -3.62 -0.01 -19.56
N PHE A 72 -2.69 0.81 -19.08
CA PHE A 72 -1.39 0.32 -18.63
C PHE A 72 -1.50 -0.74 -17.52
N LEU A 73 -2.38 -0.52 -16.54
CA LEU A 73 -2.67 -1.49 -15.49
C LEU A 73 -3.36 -2.75 -16.03
N SER A 74 -4.28 -2.60 -16.97
CA SER A 74 -4.96 -3.71 -17.67
C SER A 74 -3.96 -4.60 -18.42
N ASP A 75 -3.06 -3.99 -19.20
CA ASP A 75 -2.01 -4.69 -19.93
C ASP A 75 -1.02 -5.40 -18.99
N HIS A 76 -0.64 -4.73 -17.89
CA HIS A 76 0.23 -5.31 -16.87
C HIS A 76 -0.40 -6.55 -16.22
N ALA A 77 -1.66 -6.43 -15.79
CA ALA A 77 -2.39 -7.51 -15.11
C ALA A 77 -2.86 -8.63 -16.06
N ARG A 78 -2.82 -8.39 -17.37
CA ARG A 78 -3.43 -9.26 -18.41
C ARG A 78 -4.90 -9.51 -18.10
N VAL A 79 -5.61 -8.44 -17.76
CA VAL A 79 -7.06 -8.42 -17.47
C VAL A 79 -7.69 -7.41 -18.41
N GLU A 80 -8.82 -7.76 -19.01
CA GLU A 80 -9.50 -6.84 -19.92
C GLU A 80 -9.93 -5.55 -19.20
N LEU A 81 -9.73 -4.41 -19.87
CA LEU A 81 -10.01 -3.10 -19.27
C LEU A 81 -11.42 -2.98 -18.67
N PRO A 82 -12.52 -3.45 -19.31
CA PRO A 82 -13.85 -3.36 -18.73
C PRO A 82 -14.00 -4.13 -17.41
N GLN A 83 -13.32 -5.27 -17.28
CA GLN A 83 -13.31 -6.07 -16.05
C GLN A 83 -12.53 -5.36 -14.95
N LEU A 84 -11.41 -4.73 -15.30
CA LEU A 84 -10.56 -4.02 -14.34
C LEU A 84 -11.17 -2.67 -13.91
N SER A 85 -11.76 -1.92 -14.85
CA SER A 85 -12.21 -0.54 -14.62
C SER A 85 -13.25 -0.40 -13.53
N GLY A 86 -14.08 -1.43 -13.30
CA GLY A 86 -15.07 -1.44 -12.21
C GLY A 86 -14.45 -1.48 -10.81
N HIS A 87 -13.17 -1.84 -10.70
CA HIS A 87 -12.44 -1.95 -9.44
C HIS A 87 -11.42 -0.82 -9.23
N LEU A 88 -11.09 -0.07 -10.28
CA LEU A 88 -10.13 1.02 -10.21
C LEU A 88 -10.81 2.30 -9.71
N TYR A 89 -10.19 2.95 -8.73
CA TYR A 89 -10.45 4.37 -8.46
C TYR A 89 -9.42 5.23 -9.17
N ASN A 90 -9.83 6.47 -9.43
CA ASN A 90 -8.93 7.52 -9.88
C ASN A 90 -9.28 8.81 -9.15
N PHE A 91 -8.24 9.53 -8.73
CA PHE A 91 -8.38 10.85 -8.13
C PHE A 91 -7.46 11.82 -8.85
N ALA A 92 -7.97 12.99 -9.20
CA ALA A 92 -7.18 14.14 -9.61
C ALA A 92 -6.97 15.08 -8.42
N GLU A 93 -6.22 16.16 -8.60
CA GLU A 93 -6.09 17.19 -7.56
C GLU A 93 -7.43 17.89 -7.28
N PRO A 94 -7.72 18.24 -6.01
CA PRO A 94 -6.87 18.04 -4.82
C PRO A 94 -6.99 16.64 -4.15
N GLN A 95 -7.89 15.78 -4.63
CA GLN A 95 -8.20 14.49 -4.02
C GLN A 95 -7.01 13.53 -4.04
N SER A 96 -6.21 13.49 -5.11
CA SER A 96 -4.98 12.66 -5.21
C SER A 96 -3.98 12.95 -4.09
N VAL A 97 -3.78 14.24 -3.79
CA VAL A 97 -2.90 14.71 -2.71
C VAL A 97 -3.46 14.31 -1.35
N ARG A 98 -4.75 14.56 -1.10
CA ARG A 98 -5.41 14.15 0.17
C ARG A 98 -5.34 12.64 0.37
N HIS A 99 -5.55 11.88 -0.71
CA HIS A 99 -5.48 10.42 -0.70
C HIS A 99 -4.10 9.93 -0.27
N LEU A 100 -3.02 10.45 -0.85
CA LEU A 100 -1.66 10.09 -0.43
C LEU A 100 -1.41 10.38 1.06
N PHE A 101 -1.87 11.52 1.57
CA PHE A 101 -1.72 11.87 2.99
C PHE A 101 -2.51 10.91 3.88
N ALA A 102 -3.74 10.55 3.48
CA ALA A 102 -4.56 9.58 4.20
C ALA A 102 -3.92 8.18 4.21
N VAL A 103 -3.40 7.72 3.07
CA VAL A 103 -2.70 6.44 2.95
C VAL A 103 -1.43 6.43 3.80
N ALA A 104 -0.56 7.44 3.65
CA ALA A 104 0.69 7.52 4.41
C ALA A 104 0.46 7.59 5.93
N SER A 105 -0.64 8.23 6.35
CA SER A 105 -1.03 8.34 7.76
C SER A 105 -1.74 7.09 8.30
N GLY A 106 -1.99 6.07 7.47
CA GLY A 106 -2.72 4.86 7.84
C GLY A 106 -4.22 5.05 8.06
N LEU A 107 -4.79 6.19 7.61
CA LEU A 107 -6.22 6.47 7.68
C LEU A 107 -7.01 5.69 6.62
N ASP A 108 -6.40 5.51 5.45
CA ASP A 108 -6.89 4.61 4.41
C ASP A 108 -6.02 3.35 4.40
N SER A 109 -6.22 2.46 5.37
CA SER A 109 -5.55 1.17 5.47
C SER A 109 -6.55 0.11 5.95
N MET A 110 -6.30 -1.16 5.65
CA MET A 110 -7.19 -2.24 6.08
C MET A 110 -7.27 -2.28 7.62
N VAL A 111 -6.13 -2.06 8.28
CA VAL A 111 -6.09 -1.78 9.70
C VAL A 111 -5.75 -0.32 9.93
N LEU A 112 -6.64 0.39 10.62
CA LEU A 112 -6.49 1.81 10.90
C LEU A 112 -5.21 2.04 11.72
N GLY A 113 -4.35 2.94 11.24
CA GLY A 113 -3.11 3.31 11.92
C GLY A 113 -1.94 2.34 11.74
N GLU A 114 -2.07 1.33 10.87
CA GLU A 114 -0.99 0.38 10.54
C GLU A 114 0.35 1.11 10.33
N ALA A 115 1.38 0.73 11.09
CA ALA A 115 2.68 1.41 11.02
C ALA A 115 3.44 1.13 9.72
N GLU A 116 3.17 -0.01 9.10
CA GLU A 116 3.91 -0.51 7.94
C GLU A 116 3.67 0.35 6.68
N ILE A 117 2.45 0.89 6.50
CA ILE A 117 2.11 1.66 5.30
C ILE A 117 2.99 2.92 5.15
N LEU A 118 3.36 3.57 6.26
CA LEU A 118 4.28 4.71 6.24
C LEU A 118 5.64 4.31 5.63
N CYS A 119 6.15 3.14 6.02
CA CYS A 119 7.40 2.59 5.51
C CYS A 119 7.26 2.19 4.03
N GLN A 120 6.14 1.56 3.66
CA GLN A 120 5.85 1.17 2.27
C GLN A 120 5.74 2.39 1.34
N VAL A 121 5.08 3.47 1.78
CA VAL A 121 5.03 4.75 1.04
C VAL A 121 6.42 5.36 0.90
N LYS A 122 7.24 5.29 1.96
CA LYS A 122 8.63 5.76 1.91
C LYS A 122 9.45 4.97 0.89
N HIS A 123 9.36 3.65 0.90
CA HIS A 123 10.06 2.79 -0.06
C HIS A 123 9.60 3.03 -1.50
N ALA A 124 8.28 3.14 -1.73
CA ALA A 124 7.73 3.48 -3.04
C ALA A 124 8.30 4.79 -3.59
N TYR A 125 8.41 5.80 -2.72
CA TYR A 125 9.05 7.07 -3.05
C TYR A 125 10.54 6.91 -3.37
N GLU A 126 11.29 6.21 -2.53
CA GLU A 126 12.73 6.00 -2.72
C GLU A 126 13.03 5.23 -4.01
N TRP A 127 12.30 4.16 -4.31
CA TRP A 127 12.47 3.40 -5.54
C TRP A 127 12.17 4.22 -6.80
N ALA A 128 11.13 5.06 -6.75
CA ALA A 128 10.81 5.97 -7.84
C ALA A 128 11.91 7.02 -8.03
N LYS A 129 12.42 7.58 -6.93
CA LYS A 129 13.51 8.58 -6.95
C LYS A 129 14.81 7.97 -7.49
N ASP A 130 15.20 6.79 -7.00
CA ASP A 130 16.42 6.10 -7.40
C ASP A 130 16.39 5.69 -8.89
N SER A 131 15.19 5.45 -9.42
CA SER A 131 14.97 5.17 -10.85
C SER A 131 14.91 6.43 -11.72
N GLY A 132 15.08 7.63 -11.14
CA GLY A 132 14.92 8.90 -11.84
C GLY A 132 13.49 9.18 -12.31
N ALA A 133 12.49 8.49 -11.73
CA ALA A 133 11.09 8.58 -12.12
C ALA A 133 10.35 9.71 -11.42
N THR A 134 10.90 10.31 -10.36
CA THR A 134 10.33 11.49 -9.70
C THR A 134 11.04 12.78 -10.12
N GLY A 135 10.35 13.90 -9.97
CA GLY A 135 10.91 15.23 -10.16
C GLY A 135 10.57 16.14 -8.99
N LYS A 136 10.63 17.46 -9.20
CA LYS A 136 10.43 18.46 -8.14
C LYS A 136 9.08 18.29 -7.44
N VAL A 137 8.02 17.96 -8.18
CA VAL A 137 6.66 17.99 -7.66
C VAL A 137 6.38 16.77 -6.78
N LEU A 138 6.60 15.55 -7.28
CA LEU A 138 6.40 14.32 -6.51
C LEU A 138 7.41 14.22 -5.37
N ASN A 139 8.65 14.73 -5.52
CA ASN A 139 9.59 14.79 -4.40
C ASN A 139 9.02 15.60 -3.22
N VAL A 140 8.50 16.80 -3.48
CA VAL A 140 7.88 17.63 -2.43
C VAL A 140 6.63 16.97 -1.87
N LEU A 141 5.76 16.43 -2.73
CA LEU A 141 4.50 15.81 -2.32
C LEU A 141 4.73 14.62 -1.37
N PHE A 142 5.57 13.66 -1.77
CA PHE A 142 5.82 12.47 -0.95
C PHE A 142 6.53 12.83 0.36
N GLN A 143 7.52 13.73 0.34
CA GLN A 143 8.18 14.18 1.56
C GLN A 143 7.21 14.87 2.53
N ARG A 144 6.31 15.71 2.03
CA ARG A 144 5.27 16.34 2.86
C ARG A 144 4.28 15.33 3.41
N ALA A 145 3.85 14.35 2.61
CA ALA A 145 2.97 13.28 3.08
C ALA A 145 3.61 12.44 4.18
N LEU A 146 4.89 12.05 4.02
CA LEU A 146 5.65 11.30 5.01
C LEU A 146 5.84 12.08 6.32
N ASN A 147 6.12 13.39 6.23
CA ASN A 147 6.26 14.24 7.42
C ASN A 147 4.91 14.44 8.14
N ALA A 148 3.84 14.66 7.38
CA ALA A 148 2.49 14.76 7.95
C ALA A 148 2.08 13.46 8.65
N ALA A 149 2.35 12.31 8.04
CA ALA A 149 2.07 11.01 8.64
C ALA A 149 2.85 10.76 9.94
N LYS A 150 4.12 11.20 10.01
CA LYS A 150 4.89 11.16 11.26
C LYS A 150 4.26 12.03 12.35
N ALA A 151 3.83 13.25 12.03
CA ALA A 151 3.15 14.13 12.96
C ALA A 151 1.81 13.54 13.43
N VAL A 152 0.99 13.02 12.51
CA VAL A 152 -0.28 12.34 12.83
C VAL A 152 -0.06 11.17 13.80
N ARG A 153 1.01 10.40 13.64
CA ARG A 153 1.33 9.30 14.58
C ARG A 153 1.84 9.78 15.94
N ALA A 154 2.59 10.88 15.98
CA ALA A 154 3.14 11.44 17.21
C ALA A 154 2.07 12.18 18.03
N ASP A 155 1.20 12.93 17.34
CA ASP A 155 0.29 13.90 17.95
C ASP A 155 -1.13 13.32 18.16
N THR A 156 -1.40 12.11 17.69
CA THR A 156 -2.72 11.48 17.83
C THR A 156 -2.64 10.06 18.38
N ALA A 157 -3.77 9.56 18.87
CA ALA A 157 -3.92 8.18 19.33
C ALA A 157 -3.79 7.13 18.22
N ILE A 158 -3.73 7.51 16.93
CA ILE A 158 -3.72 6.54 15.83
C ILE A 158 -2.45 5.66 15.81
N GLY A 159 -1.34 6.16 16.37
CA GLY A 159 -0.13 5.38 16.59
C GLY A 159 -0.20 4.49 17.83
N TYR A 160 -1.07 4.84 18.79
CA TYR A 160 -1.25 4.11 20.04
C TYR A 160 -2.22 2.94 19.83
N GLY A 161 -1.68 1.74 19.85
CA GLY A 161 -2.48 0.53 19.69
C GLY A 161 -2.87 0.21 18.25
N ALA A 162 -2.23 0.82 17.25
CA ALA A 162 -2.31 0.39 15.86
C ALA A 162 -2.13 -1.12 15.77
N THR A 163 -3.24 -1.83 15.60
CA THR A 163 -3.30 -3.26 15.54
C THR A 163 -2.63 -3.66 14.24
N SER A 164 -1.44 -4.27 14.28
CA SER A 164 -0.95 -4.90 13.06
C SER A 164 -1.92 -6.00 12.63
N ILE A 165 -1.85 -6.41 11.36
CA ILE A 165 -2.59 -7.59 10.87
C ILE A 165 -2.33 -8.80 11.80
N GLY A 166 -1.11 -8.96 12.30
CA GLY A 166 -0.77 -9.98 13.29
C GLY A 166 -1.57 -9.85 14.60
N THR A 167 -1.70 -8.64 15.14
CA THR A 167 -2.52 -8.39 16.34
C THR A 167 -4.00 -8.70 16.08
N VAL A 168 -4.54 -8.26 14.94
CA VAL A 168 -5.92 -8.53 14.55
C VAL A 168 -6.15 -10.04 14.41
N ALA A 169 -5.19 -10.77 13.84
CA ALA A 169 -5.26 -12.22 13.73
C ALA A 169 -5.32 -12.91 15.10
N VAL A 170 -4.55 -12.45 16.08
CA VAL A 170 -4.60 -12.96 17.47
C VAL A 170 -5.94 -12.66 18.14
N GLU A 171 -6.43 -11.42 18.02
CA GLU A 171 -7.75 -11.03 18.55
C GLU A 171 -8.90 -11.82 17.91
N LEU A 172 -8.82 -12.05 16.60
CA LEU A 172 -9.79 -12.87 15.88
C LEU A 172 -9.73 -14.33 16.34
N SER A 173 -8.53 -14.86 16.57
CA SER A 173 -8.34 -16.23 17.06
C SER A 173 -9.02 -16.41 18.43
N GLU A 174 -8.92 -15.45 19.33
CA GLU A 174 -9.63 -15.51 20.61
C GLU A 174 -11.15 -15.43 20.48
N LYS A 175 -11.66 -14.61 19.55
CA LYS A 175 -13.11 -14.55 19.30
C LYS A 175 -13.67 -15.89 18.79
N ILE A 176 -12.88 -16.63 18.02
CA ILE A 176 -13.27 -17.92 17.43
C ILE A 176 -13.06 -19.07 18.42
N PHE A 177 -11.92 -19.09 19.13
CA PHE A 177 -11.47 -20.25 19.92
C PHE A 177 -11.51 -20.02 21.45
N GLY A 178 -11.80 -18.80 21.92
CA GLY A 178 -11.79 -18.45 23.33
C GLY A 178 -10.37 -18.23 23.87
N ASP A 179 -10.07 -18.79 25.03
CA ASP A 179 -8.75 -18.69 25.66
C ASP A 179 -7.67 -19.42 24.83
N VAL A 180 -6.83 -18.64 24.15
CA VAL A 180 -5.74 -19.15 23.30
C VAL A 180 -4.49 -19.57 24.08
N SER A 181 -4.39 -19.30 25.38
CA SER A 181 -3.17 -19.58 26.18
C SER A 181 -2.76 -21.07 26.16
N ARG A 182 -3.74 -21.96 25.98
CA ARG A 182 -3.57 -23.42 25.90
C ARG A 182 -3.47 -23.95 24.46
N ALA A 183 -3.65 -23.10 23.46
CA ALA A 183 -3.61 -23.51 22.07
C ALA A 183 -2.19 -23.90 21.65
N VAL A 184 -2.11 -24.85 20.71
CA VAL A 184 -0.87 -25.11 19.96
C VAL A 184 -0.89 -24.22 18.73
N VAL A 185 -0.03 -23.21 18.71
CA VAL A 185 0.03 -22.23 17.64
C VAL A 185 1.22 -22.52 16.73
N VAL A 186 0.97 -22.56 15.43
CA VAL A 186 2.01 -22.67 14.40
C VAL A 186 2.02 -21.37 13.61
N LEU A 187 3.13 -20.64 13.68
CA LEU A 187 3.38 -19.45 12.88
C LEU A 187 4.24 -19.83 11.67
N VAL A 188 3.77 -19.53 10.47
CA VAL A 188 4.53 -19.72 9.24
C VAL A 188 5.10 -18.38 8.78
N GLY A 189 6.42 -18.28 8.74
CA GLY A 189 7.19 -17.07 8.44
C GLY A 189 7.57 -16.26 9.68
N ALA A 190 8.85 -15.88 9.76
CA ALA A 190 9.41 -15.08 10.85
C ALA A 190 9.75 -13.63 10.42
N GLY A 191 9.04 -13.09 9.43
CA GLY A 191 9.17 -11.70 8.99
C GLY A 191 8.60 -10.69 10.00
N ALA A 192 8.58 -9.40 9.64
CA ALA A 192 8.12 -8.32 10.51
C ALA A 192 6.71 -8.54 11.10
N ILE A 193 5.77 -9.03 10.27
CA ILE A 193 4.41 -9.38 10.72
C ILE A 193 4.43 -10.59 11.67
N GLY A 194 5.26 -11.59 11.38
CA GLY A 194 5.44 -12.77 12.23
C GLY A 194 5.95 -12.38 13.62
N GLU A 195 6.97 -11.52 13.70
CA GLU A 195 7.51 -11.03 14.96
C GLU A 195 6.46 -10.29 15.80
N LEU A 196 5.63 -9.44 15.19
CA LEU A 196 4.59 -8.74 15.93
C LEU A 196 3.48 -9.68 16.40
N THR A 197 3.14 -10.67 15.57
CA THR A 197 2.17 -11.72 15.91
C THR A 197 2.66 -12.53 17.11
N LEU A 198 3.95 -12.89 17.14
CA LEU A 198 4.59 -13.57 18.27
C LEU A 198 4.50 -12.77 19.56
N LYS A 199 4.85 -11.48 19.53
CA LYS A 199 4.78 -10.61 20.70
C LYS A 199 3.35 -10.60 21.28
N ARG A 200 2.34 -10.49 20.42
CA ARG A 200 0.93 -10.51 20.85
C ARG A 200 0.48 -11.87 21.39
N LEU A 201 0.84 -12.98 20.75
CA LEU A 201 0.55 -14.31 21.26
C LEU A 201 1.19 -14.55 22.64
N ALA A 202 2.43 -14.09 22.83
CA ALA A 202 3.13 -14.16 24.11
C ALA A 202 2.44 -13.31 25.20
N GLU A 203 2.02 -12.09 24.89
CA GLU A 203 1.24 -11.22 25.79
C GLU A 203 -0.10 -11.86 26.22
N ARG A 204 -0.70 -12.69 25.37
CA ARG A 204 -1.92 -13.46 25.65
C ARG A 204 -1.65 -14.82 26.33
N GLY A 205 -0.40 -15.08 26.71
CA GLY A 205 -0.04 -16.25 27.51
C GLY A 205 0.05 -17.56 26.72
N VAL A 206 0.15 -17.52 25.39
CA VAL A 206 0.37 -18.71 24.56
C VAL A 206 1.73 -19.30 24.88
N ARG A 207 1.76 -20.57 25.31
CA ARG A 207 3.01 -21.28 25.70
C ARG A 207 3.51 -22.26 24.65
N ASN A 208 2.60 -22.87 23.89
CA ASN A 208 2.93 -23.87 22.89
C ASN A 208 2.96 -23.24 21.51
N LEU A 209 4.08 -22.59 21.20
CA LEU A 209 4.27 -21.92 19.92
C LEU A 209 5.39 -22.56 19.11
N ARG A 210 5.15 -22.79 17.82
CA ARG A 210 6.13 -23.29 16.86
C ARG A 210 6.22 -22.31 15.70
N VAL A 211 7.45 -21.98 15.28
CA VAL A 211 7.70 -21.16 14.09
C VAL A 211 8.26 -22.06 13.00
N LEU A 212 7.63 -22.01 11.83
CA LEU A 212 8.12 -22.61 10.59
C LEU A 212 8.58 -21.48 9.68
N ASN A 213 9.85 -21.46 9.30
CA ASN A 213 10.42 -20.41 8.46
C ASN A 213 11.36 -21.00 7.41
#